data_AF-A0AAD0TPG7-F1
#
_entry.id   AF-A0AAD0TPG7-F1
#
_cell.length_a   1.000
_cell.length_b   1.000
_cell.length_c   1.000
_cell.angle_alpha   90.00
_cell.angle_beta   90.00
_cell.angle_gamma   90.00
#
_symmetry.space_group_name_H-M   'P 1'
#
loop_
_entity.id
_entity.type
_entity.pdbx_description
1 polymer ?
#
loop_
_entity_poly.entity_id
_entity_poly.type
_entity_poly.pdbx_seq_one_letter_code
_entity_poly.pdbx_strand_id
1 'polypeptide(L)'
;MKKIVAMISSGKLVIEVSQNSKFENLQSILTNHVQSYYLNKKVLSIEEDAVNYRFTLDLTQILSALVEHDDAPYTYTDEMIGEVREYDRSLRISVRSEWQLAHIERFWNTERSHYLQPYVTKKNALAFLLDRELSLKHYVNYKVVRKIRLHTDCVAFEDFFDTLFFPLADCHLVIVERSGKKTFQRDFDYHLIETKYARVYRYAYKIELTMAELSDYLKQLDQSNELGLDLFFIGHLAGTDVPLKFRIGNSRFITKYTMRGELALKDPAKKQWLSLYLYFTIKGLNLSFTFNAYQEDAYAYFRAHRHRWRAVAKQAAGRDIWIIGERSLRPKIMGSGSSNIYVNNIQKLKCTM
;
A
#
# COMPACT_ATOMS: atom_id res chain seq x y z
N MET A 1 26.06 -19.63 -11.88
CA MET A 1 25.88 -18.37 -12.65
C MET A 1 26.07 -17.21 -11.67
N LYS A 2 27.08 -16.34 -11.84
CA LYS A 2 27.22 -15.13 -11.01
C LYS A 2 26.15 -14.14 -11.46
N LYS A 3 25.30 -13.68 -10.55
CA LYS A 3 24.21 -12.71 -10.85
C LYS A 3 24.82 -11.35 -11.17
N ILE A 4 24.24 -10.62 -12.13
CA ILE A 4 24.63 -9.23 -12.41
C ILE A 4 24.15 -8.38 -11.24
N VAL A 5 25.05 -7.67 -10.57
CA VAL A 5 24.68 -6.84 -9.41
C VAL A 5 24.63 -5.38 -9.85
N ALA A 6 23.49 -4.73 -9.66
CA ALA A 6 23.36 -3.28 -9.80
C ALA A 6 23.07 -2.65 -8.44
N MET A 7 23.87 -1.66 -8.06
CA MET A 7 23.79 -0.98 -6.77
C MET A 7 24.19 0.48 -6.83
N ILE A 8 23.65 1.30 -5.92
CA ILE A 8 24.09 2.68 -5.73
C ILE A 8 25.07 2.70 -4.55
N SER A 9 26.26 3.26 -4.78
CA SER A 9 27.29 3.39 -3.77
C SER A 9 28.14 4.63 -4.04
N SER A 10 28.39 5.43 -3.00
CA SER A 10 29.34 6.56 -3.05
C SER A 10 29.05 7.53 -4.21
N GLY A 11 27.78 7.86 -4.43
CA GLY A 11 27.35 8.76 -5.49
C GLY A 11 27.44 8.19 -6.90
N LYS A 12 27.58 6.86 -7.04
CA LYS A 12 27.64 6.20 -8.34
C LYS A 12 26.65 5.04 -8.40
N LEU A 13 26.02 4.88 -9.56
CA LEU A 13 25.38 3.61 -9.91
C LEU A 13 26.48 2.70 -10.45
N VAL A 14 26.65 1.55 -9.81
CA VAL A 14 27.65 0.54 -10.14
C VAL A 14 26.95 -0.72 -10.62
N ILE A 15 27.37 -1.25 -11.77
CA ILE A 15 26.90 -2.50 -12.33
C ILE A 15 28.10 -3.42 -12.53
N GLU A 16 28.11 -4.56 -11.84
CA GLU A 16 29.16 -5.57 -11.98
C GLU A 16 28.63 -6.80 -12.70
N VAL A 17 29.41 -7.28 -13.68
CA VAL A 17 29.04 -8.42 -14.50
C VAL A 17 30.24 -9.26 -14.89
N SER A 18 30.04 -10.58 -14.91
CA SER A 18 30.94 -11.57 -15.50
C SER A 18 30.41 -11.93 -16.89
N GLN A 19 31.16 -11.66 -17.96
CA GLN A 19 30.78 -11.99 -19.34
C GLN A 19 31.62 -13.12 -19.88
N ASN A 20 31.00 -14.10 -20.53
CA ASN A 20 31.68 -15.14 -21.29
C ASN A 20 31.21 -15.12 -22.76
N SER A 21 31.80 -15.96 -23.59
CA SER A 21 31.48 -16.08 -25.03
C SER A 21 30.02 -16.43 -25.34
N LYS A 22 29.23 -16.86 -24.34
CA LYS A 22 27.80 -17.19 -24.48
C LYS A 22 26.88 -16.01 -24.16
N PHE A 23 27.40 -14.87 -23.70
CA PHE A 23 26.61 -13.69 -23.34
C PHE A 23 26.75 -12.57 -24.36
N GLU A 24 25.64 -11.87 -24.62
CA GLU A 24 25.66 -10.62 -25.38
C GLU A 24 26.57 -9.58 -24.72
N ASN A 25 27.25 -8.79 -25.54
CA ASN A 25 28.11 -7.71 -25.08
C ASN A 25 27.27 -6.63 -24.38
N LEU A 26 27.12 -6.70 -23.06
CA LEU A 26 26.45 -5.71 -22.22
C LEU A 26 26.87 -4.28 -22.50
N GLN A 27 28.09 -4.02 -22.96
CA GLN A 27 28.45 -2.66 -23.38
C GLN A 27 27.49 -2.16 -24.46
N SER A 28 27.13 -2.97 -25.48
CA SER A 28 26.19 -2.57 -26.53
C SER A 28 24.74 -2.44 -26.03
N ILE A 29 24.36 -3.19 -24.99
CA ILE A 29 23.04 -3.11 -24.35
C ILE A 29 22.94 -1.85 -23.46
N LEU A 30 24.05 -1.44 -22.86
CA LEU A 30 24.16 -0.33 -21.92
C LEU A 30 24.51 0.99 -22.62
N THR A 31 25.17 0.98 -23.77
CA THR A 31 25.30 2.16 -24.64
C THR A 31 23.97 2.42 -25.30
N ASN A 32 23.19 3.32 -24.72
CA ASN A 32 22.09 3.94 -25.41
C ASN A 32 22.64 5.18 -26.12
N HIS A 33 22.74 5.15 -27.46
CA HIS A 33 23.16 6.30 -28.28
C HIS A 33 22.22 7.53 -28.19
N VAL A 34 21.14 7.39 -27.40
CA VAL A 34 20.09 8.39 -27.17
C VAL A 34 20.25 9.07 -25.79
N GLN A 35 21.20 8.64 -24.94
CA GLN A 35 21.40 9.18 -23.60
C GLN A 35 22.65 10.08 -23.53
N SER A 36 22.51 11.25 -22.88
CA SER A 36 23.61 12.20 -22.65
C SER A 36 24.62 11.74 -21.59
N TYR A 37 24.33 10.66 -20.84
CA TYR A 37 25.17 10.17 -19.75
C TYR A 37 25.65 8.74 -20.02
N TYR A 38 26.97 8.59 -20.13
CA TYR A 38 27.61 7.33 -20.49
C TYR A 38 28.07 6.55 -19.25
N LEU A 39 27.87 5.23 -19.28
CA LEU A 39 28.45 4.32 -18.30
C LEU A 39 29.94 4.13 -18.60
N ASN A 40 30.81 4.48 -17.64
CA ASN A 40 32.24 4.20 -17.73
C ASN A 40 32.49 2.71 -17.48
N LYS A 41 33.13 2.03 -18.45
CA LYS A 41 33.45 0.60 -18.41
C LYS A 41 34.89 0.38 -17.94
N LYS A 42 35.06 -0.47 -16.92
CA LYS A 42 36.37 -0.92 -16.42
C LYS A 42 36.44 -2.45 -16.37
N VAL A 43 37.56 -3.03 -16.81
CA VAL A 43 37.86 -4.46 -16.60
C VAL A 43 38.32 -4.65 -15.16
N LEU A 44 37.68 -5.58 -14.44
CA LEU A 44 38.05 -5.95 -13.08
C LEU A 44 39.05 -7.12 -13.07
N SER A 45 38.75 -8.19 -13.80
CA SER A 45 39.61 -9.36 -13.91
C SER A 45 39.26 -10.19 -15.16
N ILE A 46 40.18 -11.06 -15.54
CA ILE A 46 40.03 -12.01 -16.64
C ILE A 46 40.21 -13.41 -16.04
N GLU A 47 39.20 -14.25 -16.19
CA GLU A 47 39.16 -15.68 -15.83
C GLU A 47 39.21 -16.49 -17.15
N GLU A 48 39.57 -17.78 -17.11
CA GLU A 48 39.75 -18.63 -18.32
C GLU A 48 38.57 -18.56 -19.29
N ASP A 49 37.34 -18.56 -18.75
CA ASP A 49 36.11 -18.53 -19.55
C ASP A 49 35.33 -17.22 -19.45
N ALA A 50 35.80 -16.20 -18.71
CA ALA A 50 35.01 -15.00 -18.47
C ALA A 50 35.82 -13.73 -18.20
N VAL A 51 35.32 -12.58 -18.66
CA VAL A 51 35.84 -11.26 -18.29
C VAL A 51 34.86 -10.57 -17.34
N ASN A 52 35.36 -10.15 -16.18
CA ASN A 52 34.58 -9.42 -15.20
C ASN A 52 34.71 -7.91 -15.45
N TYR A 53 33.58 -7.22 -15.61
CA TYR A 53 33.49 -5.79 -15.87
C TYR A 53 32.76 -5.06 -14.75
N ARG A 54 33.13 -3.79 -14.54
CA ARG A 54 32.38 -2.82 -13.77
C ARG A 54 31.97 -1.66 -14.68
N PHE A 55 30.68 -1.36 -14.70
CA PHE A 55 30.15 -0.15 -15.30
C PHE A 55 29.78 0.83 -14.19
N THR A 56 30.18 2.10 -14.32
CA THR A 56 29.87 3.14 -13.34
C THR A 56 29.25 4.35 -13.99
N LEU A 57 28.20 4.88 -13.38
CA LEU A 57 27.56 6.14 -13.74
C LEU A 57 27.65 7.10 -12.57
N ASP A 58 28.10 8.33 -12.83
CA ASP A 58 28.25 9.35 -11.80
C ASP A 58 26.91 10.06 -11.55
N LEU A 59 26.27 9.73 -10.42
CA LEU A 59 24.97 10.30 -10.06
C LEU A 59 25.10 11.74 -9.54
N THR A 60 26.26 12.10 -8.99
CA THR A 60 26.55 13.48 -8.56
C THR A 60 26.55 14.40 -9.76
N GLN A 61 27.30 14.06 -10.81
CA GLN A 61 27.35 14.85 -12.04
C GLN A 61 25.97 14.95 -12.70
N ILE A 62 25.23 13.85 -12.75
CA ILE A 62 23.87 13.84 -13.30
C ILE A 62 22.98 14.78 -12.49
N LEU A 63 22.90 14.61 -11.17
CA LEU A 63 22.02 15.40 -10.32
C LEU A 63 22.32 16.90 -10.43
N SER A 64 23.60 17.30 -10.40
CA SER A 64 23.99 18.70 -10.62
C SER A 64 23.49 19.23 -11.96
N ALA A 65 23.72 18.49 -13.05
CA ALA A 65 23.26 18.88 -14.38
C ALA A 65 21.72 18.96 -14.48
N LEU A 66 20.99 18.12 -13.74
CA LEU A 66 19.52 18.15 -13.74
C LEU A 66 18.96 19.35 -12.97
N VAL A 67 19.61 19.76 -11.88
CA VAL A 67 19.18 20.90 -11.05
C VAL A 67 19.47 22.23 -11.74
N GLU A 68 20.58 22.34 -12.47
CA GLU A 68 20.93 23.56 -13.21
C GLU A 68 19.96 23.88 -14.38
N HIS A 69 19.24 22.87 -14.88
CA HIS A 69 18.29 22.99 -15.97
C HIS A 69 16.84 22.80 -15.48
N ASP A 70 16.39 23.73 -14.64
CA ASP A 70 15.19 23.63 -13.79
C ASP A 70 13.83 23.49 -14.52
N ASP A 71 13.74 23.48 -15.86
CA ASP A 71 12.43 23.43 -16.54
C ASP A 71 12.39 22.94 -18.01
N ALA A 72 13.46 22.37 -18.57
CA ALA A 72 13.46 21.96 -19.99
C ALA A 72 13.22 20.45 -20.18
N PRO A 73 12.26 20.01 -21.03
CA PRO A 73 12.33 18.66 -21.59
C PRO A 73 13.68 18.52 -22.31
N TYR A 74 14.47 17.52 -21.93
CA TYR A 74 15.84 17.32 -22.43
C TYR A 74 15.87 17.38 -23.97
N THR A 75 16.36 18.47 -24.56
CA THR A 75 16.55 18.56 -26.00
C THR A 75 17.99 18.25 -26.35
N TYR A 76 18.20 17.26 -27.22
CA TYR A 76 19.47 17.04 -27.91
C TYR A 76 19.34 17.62 -29.31
N THR A 77 20.30 18.43 -29.73
CA THR A 77 20.45 18.87 -31.11
C THR A 77 21.58 18.06 -31.72
N ASP A 78 21.25 17.26 -32.74
CA ASP A 78 22.30 16.56 -33.50
C ASP A 78 23.05 17.58 -34.35
N GLU A 79 24.31 17.86 -34.00
CA GLU A 79 25.13 18.88 -34.67
C GLU A 79 25.36 18.58 -36.17
N MET A 80 25.16 17.34 -36.61
CA MET A 80 25.36 16.93 -38.01
C MET A 80 24.11 17.10 -38.87
N ILE A 81 22.90 17.13 -38.28
CA ILE A 81 21.62 17.15 -39.01
C ILE A 81 20.67 18.25 -38.55
N GLY A 82 20.98 18.97 -37.47
CA GLY A 82 20.18 20.09 -36.96
C GLY A 82 18.81 19.72 -36.40
N GLU A 83 18.50 18.42 -36.27
CA GLU A 83 17.25 17.97 -35.65
C GLU A 83 17.33 18.14 -34.13
N VAL A 84 16.36 18.87 -33.57
CA VAL A 84 16.12 18.96 -32.13
C VAL A 84 15.17 17.83 -31.73
N ARG A 85 15.64 16.91 -30.88
CA ARG A 85 14.80 15.84 -30.32
C ARG A 85 14.51 16.12 -28.85
N GLU A 86 13.23 16.27 -28.52
CA GLU A 86 12.75 16.33 -27.13
C GLU A 86 12.70 14.94 -26.51
N TYR A 87 13.50 14.71 -25.47
CA TYR A 87 13.46 13.50 -24.67
C TYR A 87 12.63 13.71 -23.41
N ASP A 88 11.42 13.20 -23.49
CA ASP A 88 10.66 12.85 -22.31
C ASP A 88 11.26 11.56 -21.72
N ARG A 89 12.28 11.66 -20.83
CA ARG A 89 12.57 10.75 -19.66
C ARG A 89 14.00 10.19 -19.50
N SER A 90 14.45 10.29 -18.24
CA SER A 90 15.20 9.35 -17.39
C SER A 90 16.25 8.45 -18.05
N LEU A 91 17.50 8.52 -17.56
CA LEU A 91 18.50 7.46 -17.73
C LEU A 91 17.84 6.09 -17.49
N ARG A 92 17.77 5.29 -18.54
CA ARG A 92 17.02 4.04 -18.57
C ARG A 92 17.95 2.89 -18.88
N ILE A 93 18.15 2.00 -17.91
CA ILE A 93 18.98 0.81 -18.05
C ILE A 93 18.08 -0.42 -18.05
N SER A 94 18.02 -1.13 -19.17
CA SER A 94 17.22 -2.35 -19.31
C SER A 94 17.73 -3.44 -18.34
N VAL A 95 16.90 -3.82 -17.38
CA VAL A 95 17.21 -4.81 -16.35
C VAL A 95 16.67 -6.17 -16.77
N ARG A 96 17.56 -7.15 -16.98
CA ARG A 96 17.18 -8.53 -17.36
C ARG A 96 16.95 -9.42 -16.14
N SER A 97 16.23 -10.53 -16.29
CA SER A 97 15.83 -11.46 -15.21
C SER A 97 16.94 -11.88 -14.25
N GLU A 98 18.15 -12.03 -14.78
CA GLU A 98 19.36 -12.52 -14.12
C GLU A 98 20.06 -11.45 -13.24
N TRP A 99 19.59 -10.21 -13.26
CA TRP A 99 20.16 -9.16 -12.42
C TRP A 99 19.58 -9.22 -11.01
N GLN A 100 20.46 -9.01 -10.04
CA GLN A 100 20.16 -8.74 -8.65
C GLN A 100 20.31 -7.23 -8.42
N LEU A 101 19.22 -6.60 -7.99
CA LEU A 101 19.20 -5.20 -7.60
C LEU A 101 19.41 -5.13 -6.09
N ALA A 102 20.36 -4.32 -5.63
CA ALA A 102 20.66 -4.12 -4.22
C ALA A 102 21.00 -2.65 -3.97
N HIS A 103 20.65 -2.10 -2.80
CA HIS A 103 20.95 -0.70 -2.45
C HIS A 103 20.51 0.31 -3.53
N ILE A 104 19.26 0.17 -3.98
CA ILE A 104 18.61 1.07 -4.93
C ILE A 104 17.85 2.13 -4.13
N GLU A 105 18.61 2.96 -3.42
CA GLU A 105 18.14 4.00 -2.49
C GLU A 105 18.25 5.38 -3.13
N ARG A 106 17.56 6.38 -2.58
CA ARG A 106 17.67 7.77 -3.04
C ARG A 106 19.10 8.26 -2.93
N PHE A 107 19.53 8.96 -3.97
CA PHE A 107 20.78 9.68 -3.97
C PHE A 107 20.52 11.18 -3.77
N TRP A 108 21.02 11.73 -2.66
CA TRP A 108 20.91 13.16 -2.33
C TRP A 108 22.15 13.93 -2.79
N ASN A 109 21.96 15.20 -3.15
CA ASN A 109 23.08 16.12 -3.24
C ASN A 109 23.67 16.42 -1.85
N THR A 110 24.85 17.06 -1.82
CA THR A 110 25.58 17.37 -0.59
C THR A 110 24.75 18.19 0.40
N GLU A 111 23.93 19.12 -0.09
CA GLU A 111 23.11 20.03 0.71
C GLU A 111 21.78 19.41 1.18
N ARG A 112 21.41 18.23 0.68
CA ARG A 112 20.11 17.57 0.87
C ARG A 112 18.91 18.39 0.41
N SER A 113 19.10 19.27 -0.57
CA SER A 113 18.03 20.05 -1.21
C SER A 113 17.37 19.29 -2.36
N HIS A 114 18.13 18.45 -3.08
CA HIS A 114 17.65 17.70 -4.24
C HIS A 114 18.05 16.22 -4.17
N TYR A 115 17.26 15.35 -4.79
CA TYR A 115 17.52 13.91 -4.86
C TYR A 115 17.11 13.25 -6.18
N LEU A 116 17.84 12.19 -6.52
CA LEU A 116 17.45 11.21 -7.52
C LEU A 116 16.79 10.01 -6.84
N GLN A 117 15.54 9.73 -7.17
CA GLN A 117 14.82 8.56 -6.73
C GLN A 117 14.90 7.46 -7.80
N PRO A 118 15.71 6.40 -7.58
CA PRO A 118 15.76 5.28 -8.51
C PRO A 118 14.50 4.42 -8.40
N TYR A 119 14.06 3.85 -9.51
CA TYR A 119 12.97 2.88 -9.56
C TYR A 119 13.04 1.98 -10.78
N VAL A 120 12.34 0.84 -10.73
CA VAL A 120 12.22 -0.06 -11.88
C VAL A 120 10.89 0.18 -12.59
N THR A 121 10.97 0.50 -13.88
CA THR A 121 9.80 0.73 -14.73
C THR A 121 9.10 -0.59 -15.09
N LYS A 122 7.81 -0.51 -15.49
CA LYS A 122 7.04 -1.67 -15.96
C LYS A 122 7.65 -2.41 -17.16
N LYS A 123 8.51 -1.75 -17.96
CA LYS A 123 9.26 -2.40 -19.06
C LYS A 123 10.63 -2.93 -18.59
N ASN A 124 10.78 -3.24 -17.31
CA ASN A 124 12.01 -3.76 -16.70
C ASN A 124 13.23 -2.87 -16.98
N ALA A 125 13.15 -1.60 -16.61
CA ALA A 125 14.31 -0.73 -16.72
C ALA A 125 14.51 0.11 -15.46
N LEU A 126 15.74 0.24 -14.99
CA LEU A 126 16.12 1.14 -13.92
C LEU A 126 16.08 2.57 -14.46
N ALA A 127 15.33 3.43 -13.79
CA ALA A 127 15.12 4.82 -14.12
C ALA A 127 15.23 5.69 -12.88
N PHE A 128 15.42 6.99 -13.07
CA PHE A 128 15.55 7.98 -12.00
C PHE A 128 14.50 9.07 -12.15
N LEU A 129 13.93 9.51 -11.03
CA LEU A 129 13.10 10.72 -10.94
C LEU A 129 13.86 11.77 -10.14
N LEU A 130 13.82 13.03 -10.59
CA LEU A 130 14.32 14.18 -9.82
C LEU A 130 13.21 14.65 -8.87
N ASP A 131 13.53 14.79 -7.59
CA ASP A 131 12.69 15.39 -6.54
C ASP A 131 11.23 14.89 -6.49
N ARG A 132 11.03 13.63 -6.88
CA ARG A 132 9.71 13.02 -6.96
C ARG A 132 9.67 11.70 -6.23
N GLU A 133 8.65 11.59 -5.41
CA GLU A 133 8.30 10.39 -4.68
C GLU A 133 7.69 9.33 -5.59
N LEU A 134 7.96 8.06 -5.28
CA LEU A 134 7.38 6.95 -6.01
C LEU A 134 5.96 6.66 -5.54
N SER A 135 5.06 6.51 -6.49
CA SER A 135 3.74 5.97 -6.19
C SER A 135 3.80 4.45 -5.98
N LEU A 136 2.94 3.99 -5.10
CA LEU A 136 2.77 2.58 -4.69
C LEU A 136 2.64 1.58 -5.86
N LYS A 137 2.11 2.01 -7.02
CA LYS A 137 1.96 1.18 -8.23
C LYS A 137 3.30 0.74 -8.85
N HIS A 138 4.41 1.34 -8.46
CA HIS A 138 5.74 0.94 -8.94
C HIS A 138 6.21 -0.36 -8.28
N TYR A 139 5.77 -0.64 -7.05
CA TYR A 139 6.26 -1.78 -6.28
C TYR A 139 5.18 -2.73 -5.77
N VAL A 140 3.90 -2.37 -5.87
CA VAL A 140 2.81 -3.25 -5.44
C VAL A 140 1.80 -3.40 -6.57
N ASN A 141 1.53 -4.64 -6.97
CA ASN A 141 0.63 -4.96 -8.07
C ASN A 141 -0.73 -5.47 -7.57
N TYR A 142 -0.73 -6.58 -6.83
CA TYR A 142 -1.94 -7.22 -6.32
C TYR A 142 -2.06 -7.06 -4.81
N LYS A 143 -3.25 -6.65 -4.38
CA LYS A 143 -3.70 -6.60 -2.98
C LYS A 143 -5.09 -7.19 -3.04
N VAL A 144 -5.30 -8.38 -2.52
CA VAL A 144 -6.61 -9.01 -2.50
C VAL A 144 -6.89 -9.44 -1.07
N VAL A 145 -8.17 -9.49 -0.73
CA VAL A 145 -8.67 -10.27 0.42
C VAL A 145 -9.66 -11.30 -0.12
N ARG A 146 -9.40 -12.59 0.01
CA ARG A 146 -10.18 -13.67 -0.63
C ARG A 146 -11.15 -14.29 0.35
N LYS A 147 -10.81 -14.25 1.63
CA LYS A 147 -11.57 -14.92 2.66
C LYS A 147 -11.58 -14.06 3.91
N ILE A 148 -12.79 -13.82 4.38
CA ILE A 148 -13.07 -13.09 5.61
C ILE A 148 -13.99 -13.97 6.41
N ARG A 149 -13.57 -14.33 7.62
CA ARG A 149 -14.38 -15.03 8.62
C ARG A 149 -14.60 -14.09 9.78
N LEU A 150 -15.86 -13.93 10.18
CA LEU A 150 -16.25 -13.02 11.23
C LEU A 150 -17.03 -13.79 12.30
N HIS A 151 -16.53 -13.71 13.53
CA HIS A 151 -17.18 -14.18 14.74
C HIS A 151 -17.41 -12.98 15.67
N THR A 152 -18.08 -13.20 16.81
CA THR A 152 -18.44 -12.09 17.72
C THR A 152 -17.23 -11.52 18.47
N ASP A 153 -16.18 -12.31 18.64
CA ASP A 153 -14.98 -11.98 19.39
C ASP A 153 -13.74 -11.87 18.51
N CYS A 154 -13.75 -12.44 17.31
CA CYS A 154 -12.64 -12.39 16.39
C CYS A 154 -13.04 -12.16 14.92
N VAL A 155 -12.08 -11.65 14.15
CA VAL A 155 -12.15 -11.57 12.70
C VAL A 155 -10.86 -12.08 12.10
N ALA A 156 -10.98 -12.93 11.09
CA ALA A 156 -9.84 -13.49 10.37
C ALA A 156 -9.89 -13.12 8.89
N PHE A 157 -8.73 -12.68 8.37
CA PHE A 157 -8.47 -12.37 6.97
C PHE A 157 -7.38 -13.31 6.44
N GLU A 158 -7.63 -13.93 5.29
CA GLU A 158 -6.66 -14.81 4.63
C GLU A 158 -6.54 -14.42 3.15
N ASP A 159 -5.32 -14.09 2.69
CA ASP A 159 -5.02 -13.90 1.27
C ASP A 159 -3.51 -13.75 0.97
N PHE A 160 -3.16 -13.12 -0.16
CA PHE A 160 -1.85 -12.67 -0.53
C PHE A 160 -1.80 -11.24 -1.07
N PHE A 161 -0.59 -10.69 -1.11
CA PHE A 161 -0.25 -9.51 -1.90
C PHE A 161 1.09 -9.71 -2.62
N ASP A 162 1.31 -8.92 -3.67
CA ASP A 162 2.50 -9.05 -4.52
C ASP A 162 3.36 -7.78 -4.46
N THR A 163 4.65 -7.92 -4.14
CA THR A 163 5.65 -6.88 -4.41
C THR A 163 6.35 -7.14 -5.74
N LEU A 164 6.80 -6.06 -6.37
CA LEU A 164 7.53 -6.06 -7.64
C LEU A 164 9.00 -5.72 -7.41
N PHE A 165 9.88 -6.39 -8.15
CA PHE A 165 11.32 -6.15 -8.24
C PHE A 165 12.14 -6.47 -6.98
N PHE A 166 11.63 -6.10 -5.81
CA PHE A 166 12.29 -6.25 -4.52
C PHE A 166 11.44 -7.10 -3.56
N PRO A 167 12.06 -7.98 -2.76
CA PRO A 167 11.36 -8.67 -1.70
C PRO A 167 11.05 -7.73 -0.52
N LEU A 168 10.17 -8.14 0.38
CA LEU A 168 9.91 -7.44 1.64
C LEU A 168 11.09 -7.64 2.60
N ALA A 169 11.47 -6.56 3.28
CA ALA A 169 12.31 -6.63 4.48
C ALA A 169 11.43 -6.90 5.71
N ASP A 170 10.36 -6.11 5.86
CA ASP A 170 9.39 -6.21 6.95
C ASP A 170 8.00 -5.78 6.48
N CYS A 171 6.96 -6.20 7.21
CA CYS A 171 5.59 -5.76 7.00
C CYS A 171 4.76 -5.98 8.27
N HIS A 172 4.00 -4.98 8.68
CA HIS A 172 3.13 -5.01 9.84
C HIS A 172 1.74 -4.46 9.51
N LEU A 173 0.75 -4.93 10.27
CA LEU A 173 -0.62 -4.44 10.20
C LEU A 173 -0.72 -3.15 11.01
N VAL A 174 -1.38 -2.14 10.45
CA VAL A 174 -1.76 -0.91 11.15
C VAL A 174 -3.24 -0.63 10.98
N ILE A 175 -3.92 -0.36 12.09
CA ILE A 175 -5.28 0.18 12.12
C ILE A 175 -5.18 1.65 12.51
N VAL A 176 -5.75 2.53 11.70
CA VAL A 176 -5.63 3.98 11.86
C VAL A 176 -7.02 4.58 11.99
N GLU A 177 -7.27 5.31 13.07
CA GLU A 177 -8.44 6.17 13.19
C GLU A 177 -8.46 7.21 12.04
N ARG A 178 -9.61 7.51 11.43
CA ARG A 178 -9.67 8.45 10.28
C ARG A 178 -9.02 9.82 10.50
N SER A 179 -8.94 10.30 11.74
CA SER A 179 -8.23 11.55 12.08
C SER A 179 -6.70 11.42 12.01
N GLY A 180 -6.18 10.19 12.00
CA GLY A 180 -4.77 9.84 11.96
C GLY A 180 -4.05 9.88 13.31
N LYS A 181 -4.74 10.28 14.39
CA LYS A 181 -4.09 10.55 15.69
C LYS A 181 -3.74 9.30 16.49
N LYS A 182 -4.57 8.25 16.40
CA LYS A 182 -4.39 7.01 17.14
C LYS A 182 -4.25 5.84 16.18
N THR A 183 -3.29 4.98 16.49
CA THR A 183 -2.96 3.81 15.70
C THR A 183 -2.84 2.58 16.59
N PHE A 184 -3.24 1.44 16.04
CA PHE A 184 -2.89 0.13 16.56
C PHE A 184 -1.95 -0.53 15.56
N GLN A 185 -0.87 -1.14 16.05
CA GLN A 185 0.11 -1.80 15.21
C GLN A 185 0.36 -3.22 15.74
N ARG A 186 0.49 -4.17 14.81
CA ARG A 186 0.85 -5.54 15.14
C ARG A 186 1.62 -6.19 14.00
N ASP A 187 2.60 -7.00 14.34
CA ASP A 187 3.22 -7.91 13.39
C ASP A 187 2.26 -9.06 13.05
N PHE A 188 2.52 -9.70 11.91
CA PHE A 188 1.76 -10.86 11.47
C PHE A 188 2.63 -11.77 10.62
N ASP A 189 2.30 -13.06 10.64
CA ASP A 189 3.03 -14.05 9.85
C ASP A 189 2.61 -13.99 8.38
N TYR A 190 3.61 -14.01 7.52
CA TYR A 190 3.46 -14.18 6.09
C TYR A 190 4.58 -15.06 5.53
N HIS A 191 4.32 -15.77 4.44
CA HIS A 191 5.31 -16.61 3.78
C HIS A 191 5.32 -16.37 2.28
N LEU A 192 6.50 -16.55 1.67
CA LEU A 192 6.70 -16.40 0.25
C LEU A 192 6.10 -17.59 -0.52
N ILE A 193 5.32 -17.31 -1.56
CA ILE A 193 4.81 -18.28 -2.51
C ILE A 193 5.54 -18.08 -3.84
N GLU A 194 5.99 -19.18 -4.42
CA GLU A 194 6.65 -19.17 -5.73
C GLU A 194 5.69 -18.64 -6.81
N THR A 195 6.20 -17.79 -7.69
CA THR A 195 5.45 -17.27 -8.83
C THR A 195 6.18 -17.61 -10.12
N LYS A 196 5.41 -17.82 -11.19
CA LYS A 196 5.96 -18.03 -12.54
C LYS A 196 6.60 -16.77 -13.16
N TYR A 197 6.43 -15.62 -12.51
CA TYR A 197 6.91 -14.35 -13.02
C TYR A 197 8.19 -13.97 -12.29
N ALA A 198 9.28 -13.82 -13.04
CA ALA A 198 10.50 -13.28 -12.47
C ALA A 198 10.21 -11.94 -11.79
N ARG A 199 10.75 -11.75 -10.58
CA ARG A 199 10.67 -10.50 -9.80
C ARG A 199 9.27 -10.08 -9.34
N VAL A 200 8.36 -11.05 -9.26
CA VAL A 200 7.12 -10.89 -8.52
C VAL A 200 7.24 -11.76 -7.27
N TYR A 201 7.17 -11.13 -6.10
CA TYR A 201 7.21 -11.82 -4.82
C TYR A 201 5.82 -11.82 -4.23
N ARG A 202 5.22 -13.01 -4.10
CA ARG A 202 3.88 -13.18 -3.55
C ARG A 202 3.97 -13.61 -2.11
N TYR A 203 3.32 -12.87 -1.22
CA TYR A 203 3.28 -13.18 0.21
C TYR A 203 1.87 -13.57 0.60
N ALA A 204 1.69 -14.81 1.04
CA ALA A 204 0.43 -15.22 1.66
C ALA A 204 0.47 -14.98 3.16
N TYR A 205 -0.67 -14.54 3.69
CA TYR A 205 -0.84 -14.17 5.08
C TYR A 205 -2.18 -14.68 5.62
N LYS A 206 -2.20 -14.90 6.93
CA LYS A 206 -3.41 -15.12 7.72
C LYS A 206 -3.34 -14.26 8.96
N ILE A 207 -4.30 -13.36 9.10
CA ILE A 207 -4.39 -12.44 10.22
C ILE A 207 -5.68 -12.72 10.94
N GLU A 208 -5.59 -13.01 12.24
CA GLU A 208 -6.72 -13.05 13.15
C GLU A 208 -6.59 -11.88 14.13
N LEU A 209 -7.65 -11.11 14.30
CA LEU A 209 -7.74 -10.02 15.28
C LEU A 209 -8.86 -10.36 16.26
N THR A 210 -8.57 -10.27 17.54
CA THR A 210 -9.55 -10.46 18.61
C THR A 210 -9.95 -9.13 19.23
N MET A 211 -11.17 -9.04 19.76
CA MET A 211 -11.59 -7.87 20.52
C MET A 211 -10.75 -7.66 21.78
N ALA A 212 -10.23 -8.74 22.38
CA ALA A 212 -9.35 -8.67 23.53
C ALA A 212 -8.05 -7.92 23.19
N GLU A 213 -7.41 -8.28 22.07
CA GLU A 213 -6.21 -7.59 21.57
C GLU A 213 -6.47 -6.11 21.24
N LEU A 214 -7.63 -5.81 20.65
CA LEU A 214 -7.96 -4.45 20.24
C LEU A 214 -8.48 -3.60 21.41
N SER A 215 -8.83 -4.19 22.56
CA SER A 215 -9.60 -3.51 23.60
C SER A 215 -8.93 -2.24 24.10
N ASP A 216 -7.63 -2.27 24.38
CA ASP A 216 -6.95 -1.12 24.97
C ASP A 216 -6.83 0.03 23.99
N TYR A 217 -6.57 -0.28 22.71
CA TYR A 217 -6.62 0.69 21.63
C TYR A 217 -8.01 1.33 21.50
N LEU A 218 -9.08 0.52 21.44
CA LEU A 218 -10.45 1.02 21.28
C LEU A 218 -10.91 1.87 22.48
N LYS A 219 -10.46 1.53 23.70
CA LYS A 219 -10.78 2.29 24.91
C LYS A 219 -10.20 3.71 24.92
N GLN A 220 -9.14 3.92 24.15
CA GLN A 220 -8.50 5.23 24.01
C GLN A 220 -9.16 6.10 22.95
N LEU A 221 -9.91 5.54 22.01
CA LEU A 221 -10.55 6.31 20.93
C LEU A 221 -11.66 7.22 21.47
N ASP A 222 -12.06 8.21 20.67
CA ASP A 222 -13.28 8.96 20.94
C ASP A 222 -14.48 8.01 20.87
N GLN A 223 -15.28 7.99 21.93
CA GLN A 223 -16.43 7.11 22.12
C GLN A 223 -17.76 7.87 22.01
N SER A 224 -17.72 9.17 21.72
CA SER A 224 -18.90 10.02 21.61
C SER A 224 -19.64 9.85 20.29
N ASN A 225 -18.96 9.40 19.23
CA ASN A 225 -19.49 9.31 17.87
C ASN A 225 -18.96 8.07 17.15
N GLU A 226 -19.60 7.75 16.03
CA GLU A 226 -19.13 6.71 15.11
C GLU A 226 -17.77 7.08 14.49
N LEU A 227 -16.80 6.16 14.60
CA LEU A 227 -15.48 6.32 14.01
C LEU A 227 -15.21 5.30 12.91
N GLY A 228 -14.59 5.77 11.82
CA GLY A 228 -14.00 4.91 10.81
C GLY A 228 -12.55 4.56 11.18
N LEU A 229 -12.22 3.27 11.15
CA LEU A 229 -10.87 2.75 11.34
C LEU A 229 -10.40 2.10 10.04
N ASP A 230 -9.36 2.65 9.43
CA ASP A 230 -8.80 2.15 8.17
C ASP A 230 -7.67 1.15 8.43
N LEU A 231 -7.65 0.05 7.68
CA LEU A 231 -6.62 -0.98 7.80
C LEU A 231 -5.55 -0.81 6.72
N PHE A 232 -4.29 -0.90 7.14
CA PHE A 232 -3.11 -0.78 6.30
C PHE A 232 -2.11 -1.90 6.56
N PHE A 233 -1.39 -2.28 5.51
CA PHE A 233 -0.07 -2.85 5.63
C PHE A 233 0.97 -1.74 5.47
N ILE A 234 1.92 -1.71 6.39
CA ILE A 234 3.07 -0.80 6.37
C ILE A 234 4.35 -1.63 6.50
N GLY A 235 5.38 -1.32 5.73
CA GLY A 235 6.65 -2.03 5.78
C GLY A 235 7.68 -1.48 4.80
N HIS A 236 8.76 -2.23 4.58
CA HIS A 236 9.87 -1.82 3.71
C HIS A 236 10.24 -2.91 2.71
N LEU A 237 10.79 -2.48 1.57
CA LEU A 237 11.40 -3.37 0.59
C LEU A 237 12.87 -3.55 0.91
N ALA A 238 13.38 -4.77 0.78
CA ALA A 238 14.79 -5.03 0.97
C ALA A 238 15.61 -4.37 -0.15
N GLY A 239 16.63 -3.60 0.23
CA GLY A 239 17.53 -2.93 -0.71
C GLY A 239 16.95 -1.69 -1.39
N THR A 240 15.91 -1.08 -0.81
CA THR A 240 15.44 0.26 -1.18
C THR A 240 15.09 1.06 0.08
N ASP A 241 14.95 2.38 -0.06
CA ASP A 241 14.51 3.29 0.99
C ASP A 241 13.02 3.66 0.86
N VAL A 242 12.28 2.95 0.02
CA VAL A 242 10.90 3.29 -0.31
C VAL A 242 9.97 2.64 0.71
N PRO A 243 9.21 3.44 1.50
CA PRO A 243 8.23 2.88 2.41
C PRO A 243 7.06 2.28 1.63
N LEU A 244 6.62 1.10 2.04
CA LEU A 244 5.38 0.52 1.57
C LEU A 244 4.26 0.88 2.54
N LYS A 245 3.24 1.56 2.04
CA LYS A 245 1.99 1.78 2.78
C LYS A 245 0.81 1.55 1.87
N PHE A 246 -0.03 0.56 2.20
CA PHE A 246 -1.21 0.27 1.39
C PHE A 246 -2.39 -0.24 2.18
N ARG A 247 -3.59 0.17 1.76
CA ARG A 247 -4.84 -0.28 2.40
C ARG A 247 -5.09 -1.77 2.14
N ILE A 248 -5.58 -2.45 3.16
CA ILE A 248 -6.03 -3.83 3.07
C ILE A 248 -7.40 -3.85 2.39
N GLY A 249 -7.62 -4.81 1.49
CA GLY A 249 -8.91 -5.00 0.83
C GLY A 249 -8.80 -5.48 -0.62
N ASN A 250 -9.62 -4.90 -1.47
CA ASN A 250 -9.78 -5.14 -2.90
C ASN A 250 -10.24 -6.58 -3.16
N SER A 251 -11.36 -6.87 -2.52
CA SER A 251 -11.90 -8.20 -2.41
C SER A 251 -12.82 -8.55 -3.58
N ARG A 252 -12.82 -9.84 -3.97
CA ARG A 252 -13.74 -10.36 -4.98
C ARG A 252 -15.18 -10.33 -4.46
N PHE A 253 -16.15 -10.21 -5.35
CA PHE A 253 -17.58 -10.06 -5.04
C PHE A 253 -18.14 -11.03 -3.96
N ILE A 254 -17.65 -12.28 -3.90
CA ILE A 254 -18.13 -13.34 -2.99
C ILE A 254 -17.90 -13.04 -1.49
N THR A 255 -16.80 -12.41 -1.11
CA THR A 255 -16.49 -12.12 0.31
C THR A 255 -17.45 -11.12 0.95
N LYS A 256 -18.15 -10.30 0.15
CA LYS A 256 -19.15 -9.36 0.67
C LYS A 256 -20.33 -10.08 1.32
N TYR A 257 -20.61 -11.32 0.92
CA TYR A 257 -21.72 -12.10 1.45
C TYR A 257 -21.39 -12.80 2.77
N THR A 258 -20.10 -13.06 3.05
CA THR A 258 -19.64 -13.71 4.29
C THR A 258 -19.36 -12.72 5.43
N MET A 259 -19.34 -11.42 5.14
CA MET A 259 -19.16 -10.34 6.13
C MET A 259 -20.45 -10.00 6.88
N ARG A 260 -21.09 -11.00 7.50
CA ARG A 260 -22.24 -10.76 8.38
C ARG A 260 -21.83 -10.96 9.82
N GLY A 261 -22.05 -9.95 10.64
CA GLY A 261 -21.71 -9.97 12.06
C GLY A 261 -21.13 -8.65 12.52
N GLU A 262 -20.86 -8.60 13.81
CA GLU A 262 -20.18 -7.51 14.51
C GLU A 262 -19.23 -8.16 15.51
N LEU A 263 -18.06 -7.56 15.71
CA LEU A 263 -17.25 -7.91 16.88
C LEU A 263 -17.72 -7.04 18.05
N ALA A 264 -17.85 -7.63 19.23
CA ALA A 264 -18.33 -6.90 20.40
C ALA A 264 -17.65 -7.37 21.68
N LEU A 265 -17.30 -6.41 22.53
CA LEU A 265 -16.69 -6.65 23.84
C LEU A 265 -17.33 -5.75 24.88
N LYS A 266 -17.66 -6.33 26.03
CA LYS A 266 -18.15 -5.57 27.17
C LYS A 266 -16.99 -4.81 27.82
N ASP A 267 -17.22 -3.54 28.16
CA ASP A 267 -16.33 -2.70 28.95
C ASP A 267 -17.01 -2.37 30.30
N PRO A 268 -16.81 -3.21 31.33
CA PRO A 268 -17.50 -3.07 32.61
C PRO A 268 -17.18 -1.75 33.32
N ALA A 269 -15.97 -1.20 33.12
CA ALA A 269 -15.52 0.01 33.79
C ALA A 269 -16.37 1.23 33.41
N LYS A 270 -16.82 1.29 32.14
CA LYS A 270 -17.67 2.35 31.60
C LYS A 270 -19.13 1.95 31.40
N LYS A 271 -19.53 0.73 31.83
CA LYS A 271 -20.88 0.16 31.63
C LYS A 271 -21.36 0.28 30.18
N GLN A 272 -20.51 -0.17 29.25
CA GLN A 272 -20.75 -0.07 27.82
C GLN A 272 -20.31 -1.32 27.05
N TRP A 273 -20.68 -1.39 25.78
CA TRP A 273 -20.14 -2.32 24.80
C TRP A 273 -19.33 -1.58 23.76
N LEU A 274 -18.14 -2.08 23.46
CA LEU A 274 -17.32 -1.69 22.33
C LEU A 274 -17.69 -2.58 21.15
N SER A 275 -18.06 -1.99 20.01
CA SER A 275 -18.46 -2.72 18.81
C SER A 275 -17.62 -2.33 17.61
N LEU A 276 -17.24 -3.33 16.81
CA LEU A 276 -16.61 -3.17 15.51
C LEU A 276 -17.45 -3.83 14.43
N TYR A 277 -17.85 -3.04 13.45
CA TYR A 277 -18.48 -3.53 12.24
C TYR A 277 -17.51 -3.46 11.06
N LEU A 278 -17.23 -4.61 10.45
CA LEU A 278 -16.35 -4.68 9.31
C LEU A 278 -17.10 -4.28 8.03
N TYR A 279 -16.53 -3.36 7.24
CA TYR A 279 -17.14 -2.93 5.98
C TYR A 279 -16.10 -2.63 4.89
N PHE A 280 -16.57 -2.61 3.64
CA PHE A 280 -15.81 -2.03 2.54
C PHE A 280 -16.19 -0.55 2.37
N THR A 281 -15.19 0.32 2.30
CA THR A 281 -15.34 1.74 1.95
C THR A 281 -16.17 1.95 0.68
N ILE A 282 -16.69 3.17 0.48
CA ILE A 282 -17.68 3.50 -0.58
C ILE A 282 -17.22 3.07 -1.99
N LYS A 283 -15.93 3.20 -2.29
CA LYS A 283 -15.36 2.76 -3.58
C LYS A 283 -15.32 1.23 -3.72
N GLY A 284 -15.70 0.47 -2.70
CA GLY A 284 -15.81 -0.98 -2.66
C GLY A 284 -14.47 -1.72 -2.55
N LEU A 285 -13.37 -0.98 -2.40
CA LEU A 285 -12.01 -1.51 -2.57
C LEU A 285 -11.22 -1.63 -1.28
N ASN A 286 -11.53 -0.89 -0.21
CA ASN A 286 -10.72 -0.95 1.01
C ASN A 286 -11.55 -1.45 2.18
N LEU A 287 -10.94 -2.28 3.01
CA LEU A 287 -11.51 -2.82 4.24
C LEU A 287 -11.28 -1.83 5.38
N SER A 288 -12.32 -1.60 6.17
CA SER A 288 -12.31 -0.69 7.32
C SER A 288 -13.22 -1.26 8.41
N PHE A 289 -13.02 -0.84 9.65
CA PHE A 289 -14.02 -1.00 10.71
C PHE A 289 -14.79 0.29 10.93
N THR A 290 -16.06 0.14 11.28
CA THR A 290 -16.83 1.16 11.98
C THR A 290 -16.76 0.81 13.45
N PHE A 291 -16.30 1.75 14.27
CA PHE A 291 -16.23 1.63 15.71
C PHE A 291 -17.33 2.46 16.36
N ASN A 292 -18.04 1.84 17.31
CA ASN A 292 -19.04 2.48 18.15
C ASN A 292 -18.92 1.99 19.60
N ALA A 293 -19.29 2.86 20.53
CA ALA A 293 -19.51 2.51 21.93
C ALA A 293 -21.00 2.67 22.26
N TYR A 294 -21.59 1.62 22.85
CA TYR A 294 -23.02 1.59 23.17
C TYR A 294 -23.22 1.42 24.67
N GLN A 295 -24.23 2.09 25.22
CA GLN A 295 -24.66 1.84 26.59
C GLN A 295 -25.04 0.37 26.79
N GLU A 296 -24.68 -0.18 27.94
CA GLU A 296 -24.77 -1.62 28.21
C GLU A 296 -26.16 -2.21 28.01
N ASP A 297 -27.16 -1.55 28.58
CA ASP A 297 -28.57 -1.92 28.55
C ASP A 297 -29.18 -1.79 27.16
N ALA A 298 -28.93 -0.67 26.49
CA ALA A 298 -29.40 -0.42 25.12
C ALA A 298 -28.88 -1.49 24.15
N TYR A 299 -27.59 -1.81 24.24
CA TYR A 299 -26.97 -2.80 23.36
C TYR A 299 -27.40 -4.23 23.70
N ALA A 300 -27.52 -4.58 24.99
CA ALA A 300 -28.05 -5.87 25.41
C ALA A 300 -29.47 -6.10 24.89
N TYR A 301 -30.33 -5.07 24.98
CA TYR A 301 -31.68 -5.11 24.43
C TYR A 301 -31.66 -5.32 22.91
N PHE A 302 -30.84 -4.56 22.18
CA PHE A 302 -30.67 -4.73 20.73
C PHE A 302 -30.28 -6.17 20.37
N ARG A 303 -29.23 -6.73 21.00
CA ARG A 303 -28.75 -8.08 20.69
C ARG A 303 -29.79 -9.17 20.96
N ALA A 304 -30.56 -9.05 22.04
CA ALA A 304 -31.64 -9.99 22.36
C ALA A 304 -32.78 -9.98 21.33
N HIS A 305 -33.00 -8.85 20.64
CA HIS A 305 -34.16 -8.65 19.78
C HIS A 305 -33.82 -8.45 18.28
N ARG A 306 -32.55 -8.49 17.89
CA ARG A 306 -32.06 -8.21 16.52
C ARG A 306 -32.71 -9.04 15.40
N HIS A 307 -33.26 -10.22 15.72
CA HIS A 307 -33.97 -11.09 14.75
C HIS A 307 -35.48 -11.16 15.01
N ARG A 308 -35.99 -10.46 16.02
CA ARG A 308 -37.37 -10.53 16.50
C ARG A 308 -38.07 -9.17 16.43
N TRP A 309 -37.67 -8.32 15.48
CA TRP A 309 -38.16 -6.95 15.39
C TRP A 309 -39.68 -6.84 15.25
N ARG A 310 -40.30 -7.78 14.52
CA ARG A 310 -41.76 -7.87 14.41
C ARG A 310 -42.44 -8.14 15.75
N ALA A 311 -41.83 -8.94 16.62
CA ALA A 311 -42.36 -9.23 17.95
C ALA A 311 -42.21 -8.02 18.88
N VAL A 312 -41.06 -7.33 18.82
CA VAL A 312 -40.85 -6.06 19.53
C VAL A 312 -41.90 -5.02 19.09
N ALA A 313 -42.12 -4.87 17.78
CA ALA A 313 -43.12 -3.95 17.25
C ALA A 313 -44.55 -4.30 17.70
N LYS A 314 -44.87 -5.59 17.86
CA LYS A 314 -46.18 -6.03 18.39
C LYS A 314 -46.32 -5.76 19.89
N GLN A 315 -45.28 -6.01 20.70
CA GLN A 315 -45.28 -5.70 22.13
C GLN A 315 -45.35 -4.18 22.39
N ALA A 316 -44.86 -3.40 21.42
CA ALA A 316 -44.92 -1.96 21.38
C ALA A 316 -46.28 -1.40 20.92
N ALA A 317 -47.22 -2.26 20.50
CA ALA A 317 -48.49 -1.80 19.94
C ALA A 317 -49.24 -0.91 20.95
N GLY A 318 -49.63 0.29 20.50
CA GLY A 318 -50.27 1.30 21.35
C GLY A 318 -49.32 2.19 22.16
N ARG A 319 -47.99 2.06 21.97
CA ARG A 319 -46.97 2.95 22.56
C ARG A 319 -46.12 3.57 21.45
N ASP A 320 -45.76 4.84 21.60
CA ASP A 320 -44.77 5.47 20.72
C ASP A 320 -43.38 4.94 21.07
N ILE A 321 -42.89 3.93 20.33
CA ILE A 321 -41.53 3.42 20.48
C ILE A 321 -40.64 3.99 19.39
N TRP A 322 -39.60 4.71 19.81
CA TRP A 322 -38.56 5.20 18.93
C TRP A 322 -37.51 4.11 18.72
N ILE A 323 -37.51 3.59 17.51
CA ILE A 323 -36.50 2.65 17.05
C ILE A 323 -35.49 3.51 16.29
N ILE A 324 -34.48 3.98 17.00
CA ILE A 324 -33.39 4.73 16.38
C ILE A 324 -32.39 3.69 15.88
N GLY A 325 -32.60 3.24 14.65
CA GLY A 325 -31.53 2.61 13.90
C GLY A 325 -30.59 3.70 13.43
N GLU A 326 -29.46 3.90 14.11
CA GLU A 326 -28.40 4.74 13.59
C GLU A 326 -27.84 4.07 12.33
N ARG A 327 -28.31 4.52 11.17
CA ARG A 327 -27.69 4.17 9.91
C ARG A 327 -26.66 5.24 9.66
N SER A 328 -25.38 4.88 9.67
CA SER A 328 -24.38 5.81 9.15
C SER A 328 -24.75 6.16 7.72
N LEU A 329 -25.01 7.45 7.48
CA LEU A 329 -25.17 7.97 6.14
C LEU A 329 -23.83 7.71 5.44
N ARG A 330 -23.81 6.75 4.52
CA ARG A 330 -22.74 6.68 3.52
C ARG A 330 -22.66 8.09 2.90
N PRO A 331 -21.50 8.76 2.88
CA PRO A 331 -21.39 10.04 2.21
C PRO A 331 -21.79 9.87 0.74
N LYS A 332 -23.00 10.32 0.41
CA LYS A 332 -23.46 10.51 -0.96
C LYS A 332 -23.24 11.98 -1.24
N ILE A 333 -22.36 12.28 -2.19
CA ILE A 333 -22.02 13.63 -2.61
C ILE A 333 -23.32 14.36 -2.98
N MET A 334 -23.73 15.34 -2.17
CA MET A 334 -24.41 16.52 -2.68
C MET A 334 -23.39 17.66 -2.63
N GLY A 335 -23.18 18.29 -3.78
CA GLY A 335 -22.39 19.51 -3.86
C GLY A 335 -23.01 20.63 -3.04
N SER A 336 -22.15 21.55 -2.62
CA SER A 336 -22.41 22.83 -1.97
C SER A 336 -23.03 22.80 -0.57
N GLY A 337 -22.32 23.44 0.37
CA GLY A 337 -22.91 24.13 1.52
C GLY A 337 -23.34 23.25 2.70
N SER A 338 -22.54 23.30 3.76
CA SER A 338 -23.02 23.44 5.15
C SER A 338 -24.36 22.78 5.52
N SER A 339 -24.28 21.58 6.08
CA SER A 339 -24.93 21.13 7.32
C SER A 339 -24.90 19.60 7.35
N ASN A 340 -24.45 19.02 8.46
CA ASN A 340 -24.67 17.60 8.74
C ASN A 340 -26.18 17.39 8.91
N ILE A 341 -26.89 17.14 7.81
CA ILE A 341 -28.28 16.70 7.86
C ILE A 341 -28.23 15.24 8.32
N TYR A 342 -28.43 15.04 9.63
CA TYR A 342 -28.87 13.76 10.15
C TYR A 342 -30.25 13.48 9.55
N VAL A 343 -30.30 12.70 8.47
CA VAL A 343 -31.55 12.05 8.11
C VAL A 343 -31.75 10.95 9.14
N ASN A 344 -32.34 11.34 10.25
CA ASN A 344 -33.10 10.47 11.10
C ASN A 344 -34.07 9.69 10.20
N ASN A 345 -33.76 8.43 9.88
CA ASN A 345 -34.83 7.48 9.58
C ASN A 345 -35.54 7.20 10.90
N ILE A 346 -36.26 8.21 11.40
CA ILE A 346 -37.39 8.00 12.28
C ILE A 346 -38.42 7.33 11.38
N GLN A 347 -38.34 6.00 11.27
CA GLN A 347 -39.54 5.29 10.94
C GLN A 347 -40.43 5.39 12.17
N LYS A 348 -41.29 6.41 12.16
CA LYS A 348 -42.52 6.35 12.92
C LYS A 348 -43.31 5.21 12.29
N LEU A 349 -43.13 4.00 12.82
CA LEU A 349 -44.09 2.93 12.62
C LEU A 349 -45.35 3.35 13.38
N LYS A 350 -46.14 4.22 12.77
CA LYS A 350 -47.57 4.29 13.09
C LYS A 350 -48.13 2.94 12.66
N CYS A 351 -48.20 2.00 13.59
CA CYS A 351 -49.09 0.87 13.47
C CYS A 351 -50.53 1.40 13.61
N THR A 352 -51.04 1.99 12.54
CA THR A 352 -52.48 2.00 12.28
C THR A 352 -52.82 0.66 11.64
N MET A 353 -53.86 0.01 12.17
CA MET A 353 -54.31 -1.35 11.82
C MET A 353 -54.36 -1.62 10.32
#